data_AF-T0HBQ2-F1
#
_entry.id   AF-T0HBQ2-F1
#
_cell.length_a   1.000
_cell.length_b   1.000
_cell.length_c   1.000
_cell.angle_alpha   90.00
_cell.angle_beta   90.00
_cell.angle_gamma   90.00
#
_symmetry.space_group_name_H-M   'P 1'
#
loop_
_entity.id
_entity.type
_entity.pdbx_description
1 polymer ?
#
loop_
_entity_poly.entity_id
_entity_poly.type
_entity_poly.pdbx_seq_one_letter_code
_entity_poly.pdbx_strand_id
1 'polypeptide(L)'
;MIHSPIDPADAALAALLQLLKARNYHFVTPTPATHGLVLSRPERREARKIEDVLGWSLPFGTSLLDREVMQLLETAGALEEAGEGRWRSLFRVSSLGGALFLHSAYPTDDEDAVFFGPDSYRFARLILSELS
;
A
#
# COMPACT_ATOMS: atom_id res chain seq x y z
N MET A 1 23.25 -15.55 14.28
CA MET A 1 22.67 -14.84 13.12
C MET A 1 21.64 -13.88 13.69
N ILE A 2 21.98 -12.60 13.72
CA ILE A 2 21.23 -11.51 14.37
C ILE A 2 19.86 -11.36 13.69
N HIS A 3 18.77 -11.67 14.39
CA HIS A 3 17.43 -11.21 14.01
C HIS A 3 17.47 -9.68 14.09
N SER A 4 17.47 -9.00 12.95
CA SER A 4 17.18 -7.56 12.95
C SER A 4 15.79 -7.37 13.57
N PRO A 5 15.61 -6.44 14.53
CA PRO A 5 14.27 -6.04 14.92
C PRO A 5 13.53 -5.61 13.66
N ILE A 6 12.30 -6.11 13.48
CA ILE A 6 11.43 -5.67 12.39
C ILE A 6 11.36 -4.14 12.46
N ASP A 7 11.69 -3.46 11.37
CA ASP A 7 11.62 -2.01 11.30
C ASP A 7 10.20 -1.56 11.70
N PRO A 8 10.03 -0.56 12.58
CA PRO A 8 8.71 -0.04 12.94
C PRO A 8 7.83 0.27 11.73
N ALA A 9 8.43 0.71 10.61
CA ALA A 9 7.72 0.94 9.37
C ALA A 9 7.21 -0.36 8.74
N ASP A 10 8.06 -1.39 8.64
CA ASP A 10 7.67 -2.71 8.14
C ASP A 10 6.60 -3.36 9.03
N ALA A 11 6.70 -3.21 10.34
CA ALA A 11 5.69 -3.68 11.29
C ALA A 11 4.35 -2.97 11.10
N ALA A 12 4.37 -1.66 10.87
CA ALA A 12 3.16 -0.88 10.59
C ALA A 12 2.52 -1.27 9.25
N LEU A 13 3.32 -1.53 8.21
CA LEU A 13 2.82 -2.05 6.93
C LEU A 13 2.23 -3.46 7.08
N ALA A 14 2.86 -4.34 7.85
CA ALA A 14 2.32 -5.67 8.14
C ALA A 14 0.99 -5.60 8.91
N ALA A 15 0.91 -4.73 9.93
CA ALA A 15 -0.31 -4.47 10.69
C ALA A 15 -1.41 -3.87 9.81
N LEU A 16 -1.07 -2.97 8.88
CA LEU A 16 -1.99 -2.45 7.87
C LEU A 16 -2.59 -3.58 7.03
N LEU A 17 -1.77 -4.49 6.51
CA LEU A 17 -2.27 -5.63 5.72
C LEU A 17 -3.20 -6.54 6.56
N GLN A 18 -2.87 -6.79 7.83
CA GLN A 18 -3.73 -7.58 8.71
C GLN A 18 -5.07 -6.89 8.97
N LEU A 19 -5.06 -5.58 9.25
CA LEU A 19 -6.25 -4.77 9.47
C LEU A 19 -7.15 -4.75 8.23
N LEU A 20 -6.57 -4.48 7.06
CA LEU A 20 -7.28 -4.50 5.79
C LEU A 20 -7.91 -5.88 5.53
N LYS A 21 -7.18 -6.96 5.81
CA LYS A 21 -7.70 -8.33 5.68
C LYS A 21 -8.87 -8.58 6.62
N ALA A 22 -8.77 -8.17 7.88
CA ALA A 22 -9.84 -8.31 8.87
C ALA A 22 -11.11 -7.53 8.49
N ARG A 23 -10.95 -6.43 7.74
CA ARG A 23 -12.03 -5.59 7.19
C ARG A 23 -12.48 -5.99 5.79
N ASN A 24 -12.07 -7.19 5.33
CA ASN A 24 -12.42 -7.71 4.00
C ASN A 24 -12.04 -6.79 2.84
N TYR A 25 -10.96 -6.02 2.97
CA TYR A 25 -10.42 -5.21 1.89
C TYR A 25 -10.16 -6.07 0.65
N HIS A 26 -10.62 -5.58 -0.50
CA HIS A 26 -10.49 -6.28 -1.76
C HIS A 26 -10.20 -5.31 -2.89
N PHE A 27 -9.07 -5.51 -3.56
CA PHE A 27 -8.70 -4.75 -4.74
C PHE A 27 -7.89 -5.65 -5.68
N VAL A 28 -8.32 -5.76 -6.93
CA VAL A 28 -7.57 -6.50 -7.97
C VAL A 28 -6.89 -5.48 -8.85
N THR A 29 -5.56 -5.50 -8.86
CA THR A 29 -4.76 -4.55 -9.64
C THR A 29 -5.02 -4.76 -11.14
N PRO A 30 -5.53 -3.74 -11.84
CA PRO A 30 -5.68 -3.81 -13.30
C PRO A 30 -4.32 -3.67 -13.99
N THR A 31 -4.26 -3.87 -15.30
CA THR A 31 -3.02 -3.61 -16.04
C THR A 31 -2.61 -2.13 -15.95
N PRO A 32 -1.31 -1.78 -16.03
CA PRO A 32 -0.87 -0.38 -16.00
C PRO A 32 -1.57 0.50 -17.05
N ALA A 33 -1.78 -0.01 -18.27
CA ALA A 33 -2.53 0.70 -19.30
C ALA A 33 -3.99 0.98 -18.88
N THR A 34 -4.66 0.01 -18.27
CA THR A 34 -6.01 0.21 -17.72
C THR A 34 -6.00 1.18 -16.54
N HIS A 35 -4.95 1.12 -15.70
CA HIS A 35 -4.76 2.04 -14.58
C HIS A 35 -4.68 3.47 -15.08
N GLY A 36 -3.81 3.74 -16.05
CA GLY A 36 -3.68 5.06 -16.69
C GLY A 36 -4.98 5.54 -17.34
N LEU A 37 -5.69 4.69 -18.09
CA LEU A 37 -6.96 5.04 -18.72
C LEU A 37 -8.08 5.36 -17.72
N VAL A 38 -8.06 4.73 -16.54
CA VAL A 38 -9.03 5.04 -15.48
C VAL A 38 -8.66 6.34 -14.79
N LEU A 39 -7.39 6.57 -14.48
CA LEU A 39 -6.93 7.80 -13.81
C LEU A 39 -7.00 9.04 -14.70
N SER A 40 -6.98 8.89 -16.03
CA SER A 40 -7.15 10.02 -16.95
C SER A 40 -8.56 10.63 -16.95
N ARG A 41 -9.52 9.99 -16.27
CA ARG A 41 -10.90 10.46 -16.24
C ARG A 41 -11.08 11.60 -15.23
N PRO A 42 -11.82 12.69 -15.56
CA PRO A 42 -11.95 13.86 -14.69
C PRO A 42 -12.49 13.58 -13.28
N GLU A 43 -13.32 12.55 -13.12
CA GLU A 43 -13.91 12.14 -11.84
C GLU A 43 -12.93 11.38 -10.94
N ARG A 44 -11.77 10.95 -11.46
CA ARG A 44 -10.74 10.16 -10.78
C ARG A 44 -9.57 11.05 -10.35
N ARG A 45 -9.88 12.21 -9.78
CA ARG A 45 -8.89 13.16 -9.23
C ARG A 45 -8.69 13.05 -7.73
N GLU A 46 -9.63 12.44 -7.02
CA GLU A 46 -9.60 12.31 -5.57
C GLU A 46 -10.26 11.01 -5.15
N ALA A 47 -9.67 10.35 -4.16
CA ALA A 47 -10.17 9.12 -3.59
C ALA A 47 -11.47 9.35 -2.82
N ARG A 48 -12.40 8.40 -2.93
CA ARG A 48 -13.68 8.44 -2.19
C ARG A 48 -13.85 7.26 -1.25
N LYS A 49 -12.91 6.32 -1.28
CA LYS A 49 -12.87 5.12 -0.47
C LYS A 49 -11.46 4.56 -0.41
N ILE A 50 -11.24 3.60 0.48
CA ILE A 50 -9.91 3.06 0.77
C ILE A 50 -9.27 2.36 -0.45
N GLU A 51 -10.04 1.76 -1.35
CA GLU A 51 -9.50 1.16 -2.58
C GLU A 51 -9.03 2.22 -3.59
N ASP A 52 -9.58 3.43 -3.54
CA ASP A 52 -9.08 4.53 -4.35
C ASP A 52 -7.71 5.00 -3.84
N VAL A 53 -7.53 5.06 -2.52
CA VAL A 53 -6.25 5.40 -1.90
C VAL A 53 -5.22 4.30 -2.12
N LEU A 54 -5.50 3.11 -1.59
CA LEU A 54 -4.54 2.02 -1.52
C LEU A 54 -4.58 1.12 -2.76
N GLY A 55 -5.55 1.21 -3.65
CA GLY A 55 -5.55 0.42 -4.89
C GLY A 55 -5.14 1.25 -6.10
N TRP A 56 -5.79 2.41 -6.25
CA TRP A 56 -5.60 3.29 -7.39
C TRP A 56 -4.54 4.38 -7.18
N SER A 57 -3.96 4.50 -5.98
CA SER A 57 -2.97 5.54 -5.61
C SER A 57 -3.50 6.97 -5.78
N LEU A 58 -4.81 7.16 -5.60
CA LEU A 58 -5.43 8.48 -5.70
C LEU A 58 -5.13 9.32 -4.45
N PRO A 59 -4.95 10.65 -4.62
CA PRO A 59 -4.82 11.54 -3.49
C PRO A 59 -6.14 11.61 -2.72
N PHE A 60 -6.08 11.91 -1.43
CA PHE A 60 -7.22 11.87 -0.53
C PHE A 60 -7.16 12.95 0.56
N GLY A 61 -8.31 13.45 0.97
CA GLY A 61 -8.44 14.32 2.13
C GLY A 61 -8.24 13.58 3.45
N THR A 62 -7.75 14.28 4.47
CA THR A 62 -7.40 13.72 5.81
C THR A 62 -8.54 13.01 6.54
N SER A 63 -9.79 13.28 6.19
CA SER A 63 -10.97 12.67 6.80
C SER A 63 -11.46 11.38 6.12
N LEU A 64 -10.87 10.98 4.99
CA LEU A 64 -11.34 9.83 4.22
C LEU A 64 -11.02 8.50 4.90
N LEU A 65 -9.80 8.36 5.42
CA LEU A 65 -9.35 7.17 6.11
C LEU A 65 -9.66 7.32 7.60
N ASP A 66 -10.07 6.21 8.24
CA ASP A 66 -10.17 6.23 9.70
C ASP A 66 -8.79 6.38 10.35
N ARG A 67 -8.82 6.77 11.62
CA ARG A 67 -7.61 7.06 12.40
C ARG A 67 -6.63 5.89 12.44
N GLU A 68 -7.10 4.66 12.50
CA GLU A 68 -6.25 3.49 12.64
C GLU A 68 -5.45 3.24 11.35
N VAL A 69 -6.10 3.32 10.19
CA VAL A 69 -5.42 3.23 8.89
C VAL A 69 -4.46 4.40 8.68
N MET A 70 -4.88 5.63 8.99
CA MET A 70 -4.01 6.81 8.90
C MET A 70 -2.74 6.65 9.74
N GLN A 71 -2.89 6.27 11.01
CA GLN A 71 -1.75 6.13 11.92
C GLN A 71 -0.76 5.06 11.46
N LEU A 72 -1.23 3.95 10.89
CA LEU A 72 -0.36 2.91 10.34
C LEU A 72 0.42 3.41 9.11
N LEU A 73 -0.23 4.18 8.23
CA LEU A 73 0.43 4.78 7.07
C LEU A 73 1.45 5.85 7.48
N GLU A 74 1.12 6.70 8.45
CA GLU A 74 2.04 7.69 9.03
C GLU A 74 3.26 7.03 9.68
N THR A 75 3.02 6.00 10.51
CA THR A 75 4.09 5.26 11.19
C THR A 75 5.01 4.56 10.19
N ALA A 76 4.46 4.09 9.07
CA ALA A 76 5.22 3.50 7.98
C ALA A 76 5.98 4.52 7.12
N GLY A 77 5.83 5.83 7.35
CA GLY A 77 6.35 6.85 6.45
C GLY A 77 5.76 6.73 5.03
N ALA A 78 4.56 6.17 4.90
CA ALA A 78 3.95 5.75 3.64
C ALA A 78 3.03 6.82 3.04
N LEU A 79 3.16 8.08 3.46
CA LEU A 79 2.34 9.20 3.04
C LEU A 79 3.22 10.33 2.49
N GLU A 80 2.75 10.93 1.40
CA GLU A 80 3.31 12.17 0.83
C GLU A 80 2.21 13.23 0.71
N GLU A 81 2.59 14.50 0.80
CA GLU A 81 1.65 15.60 0.56
C GLU A 81 1.32 15.69 -0.94
N ALA A 82 0.03 15.76 -1.26
CA ALA A 82 -0.49 15.87 -2.62
C ALA A 82 -1.10 17.25 -2.94
N GLY A 83 -0.72 18.27 -2.14
CA GLY A 83 -1.21 19.64 -2.24
C GLY A 83 -2.66 19.82 -1.78
N GLU A 84 -3.04 21.08 -1.52
CA GLU A 84 -4.41 21.46 -1.11
C GLU A 84 -4.90 20.72 0.15
N GLY A 85 -4.00 20.38 1.06
CA GLY A 85 -4.32 19.64 2.29
C GLY A 85 -4.65 18.16 2.07
N ARG A 86 -4.30 17.60 0.91
CA ARG A 86 -4.47 16.18 0.58
C ARG A 86 -3.17 15.41 0.74
N TRP A 87 -3.31 14.11 0.91
CA TRP A 87 -2.23 13.14 1.01
C TRP A 87 -2.31 12.14 -0.14
N ARG A 88 -1.20 11.47 -0.44
CA ARG A 88 -1.18 10.26 -1.27
C ARG A 88 -0.40 9.19 -0.52
N SER A 89 -0.79 7.93 -0.68
CA SER A 89 0.04 6.83 -0.18
C SER A 89 1.16 6.50 -1.17
N LEU A 90 2.36 6.29 -0.64
CA LEU A 90 3.53 5.81 -1.38
C LEU A 90 3.40 4.33 -1.78
N PHE A 91 2.45 3.62 -1.19
CA PHE A 91 2.20 2.22 -1.46
C PHE A 91 0.76 1.96 -1.89
N ARG A 92 0.58 0.86 -2.61
CA ARG A 92 -0.71 0.28 -2.94
C ARG A 92 -0.81 -1.16 -2.43
N VAL A 93 -2.01 -1.59 -2.10
CA VAL A 93 -2.37 -2.93 -1.64
C VAL A 93 -3.25 -3.61 -2.69
N SER A 94 -2.90 -4.84 -3.01
CA SER A 94 -3.64 -5.70 -3.94
C SER A 94 -4.02 -7.00 -3.26
N SER A 95 -5.10 -7.61 -3.71
CA SER A 95 -5.60 -8.89 -3.20
C SER A 95 -5.46 -9.99 -4.24
N LEU A 96 -4.99 -11.16 -3.80
CA LEU A 96 -4.88 -12.36 -4.63
C LEU A 96 -5.06 -13.60 -3.74
N GLY A 97 -6.05 -14.44 -4.04
CA GLY A 97 -6.27 -15.70 -3.31
C GLY A 97 -6.50 -15.54 -1.80
N GLY A 98 -7.12 -14.45 -1.36
CA GLY A 98 -7.36 -14.16 0.08
C GLY A 98 -6.14 -13.64 0.85
N ALA A 99 -5.01 -13.44 0.16
CA ALA A 99 -3.85 -12.72 0.68
C ALA A 99 -3.82 -11.29 0.15
N LEU A 100 -3.17 -10.39 0.90
CA LEU A 100 -2.92 -9.01 0.51
C LEU A 100 -1.43 -8.79 0.28
N PHE A 101 -1.10 -7.98 -0.73
CA PHE A 101 0.27 -7.70 -1.17
C PHE A 101 0.45 -6.21 -1.36
N LEU A 102 1.57 -5.70 -0.84
CA LEU A 102 1.96 -4.30 -0.92
C LEU A 102 2.88 -4.07 -2.14
N HIS A 103 2.75 -2.92 -2.79
CA HIS A 103 3.54 -2.49 -3.95
C HIS A 103 3.76 -0.99 -3.88
N SER A 104 4.73 -0.44 -4.62
CA SER A 104 4.85 1.01 -4.81
C SER A 104 3.61 1.58 -5.50
N ALA A 105 3.28 2.82 -5.17
CA ALA A 105 2.17 3.55 -5.78
C ALA A 105 2.31 3.69 -7.31
N TYR A 106 1.20 3.95 -7.99
CA TYR A 106 1.18 4.27 -9.42
C TYR A 106 1.30 5.79 -9.67
N PRO A 107 1.97 6.24 -10.74
CA PRO A 107 2.74 5.45 -11.70
C PRO A 107 4.08 4.99 -11.10
N THR A 108 4.58 3.84 -11.56
CA THR A 108 5.85 3.28 -11.11
C THR A 108 7.02 3.93 -11.88
N ASP A 109 7.09 5.26 -11.93
CA ASP A 109 8.07 6.02 -12.74
C ASP A 109 9.33 6.42 -11.93
N ASP A 110 9.42 6.03 -10.67
CA ASP A 110 10.57 6.33 -9.82
C ASP A 110 11.75 5.41 -10.19
N GLU A 111 12.94 5.97 -10.50
CA GLU A 111 14.17 5.18 -10.70
C GLU A 111 14.58 4.48 -9.39
N ASP A 112 14.14 5.05 -8.26
CA ASP A 112 14.15 4.47 -6.92
C ASP A 112 12.80 3.85 -6.57
N ALA A 113 12.02 3.36 -7.56
CA ALA A 113 10.85 2.54 -7.31
C ALA A 113 11.32 1.24 -6.65
N VAL A 114 11.49 1.32 -5.33
CA VAL A 114 11.68 0.18 -4.46
C VAL A 114 10.36 -0.54 -4.53
N PHE A 115 10.29 -1.48 -5.46
CA PHE A 115 9.49 -2.66 -5.26
C PHE A 115 9.89 -3.17 -3.87
N PHE A 116 9.00 -3.04 -2.87
CA PHE A 116 8.87 -4.08 -1.86
C PHE A 116 8.29 -5.30 -2.57
N GLY A 117 9.15 -5.83 -3.45
CA GLY A 117 8.84 -6.90 -4.34
C GLY A 117 8.83 -8.20 -3.55
N PRO A 118 8.20 -9.22 -4.11
CA PRO A 118 8.16 -10.56 -3.55
C PRO A 118 9.53 -11.14 -3.13
N ASP A 119 10.68 -10.59 -3.53
CA ASP A 119 11.99 -11.07 -3.06
C ASP A 119 12.32 -10.68 -1.61
N SER A 120 11.88 -9.50 -1.12
CA SER A 120 11.90 -9.16 0.32
C SER A 120 10.94 -10.06 1.13
N TYR A 121 9.80 -10.41 0.54
CA TYR A 121 8.82 -11.35 1.13
C TYR A 121 9.23 -12.84 0.99
N ARG A 122 9.97 -13.24 -0.03
CA ARG A 122 10.52 -14.59 -0.23
C ARG A 122 11.68 -14.85 0.73
N PHE A 123 12.49 -13.83 1.03
CA PHE A 123 13.48 -13.89 2.11
C PHE A 123 12.79 -14.05 3.48
N ALA A 124 11.75 -13.26 3.75
CA ALA A 124 10.95 -13.40 4.97
C ALA A 124 10.26 -14.78 5.09
N ARG A 125 9.73 -15.32 3.99
CA ARG A 125 9.11 -16.66 3.96
C ARG A 125 10.11 -17.81 4.05
N LEU A 126 11.37 -17.62 3.66
CA LEU A 126 12.44 -18.62 3.78
C LEU A 126 12.93 -18.76 5.24
N ILE A 127 13.09 -17.67 6.00
CA ILE A 127 13.40 -17.73 7.45
C ILE A 127 12.28 -18.44 8.22
N LEU A 128 11.03 -18.17 7.86
CA LEU A 128 9.86 -18.79 8.49
C LEU A 128 9.76 -20.31 8.27
N SER A 129 10.40 -20.88 7.24
CA SER A 129 10.43 -22.33 6.99
C SER A 129 11.61 -23.08 7.62
N GLU A 130 12.60 -22.38 8.19
CA GLU A 130 13.78 -22.98 8.85
C GLU A 130 13.66 -23.06 10.38
N LEU A 131 12.56 -22.57 10.96
CA LEU A 131 12.26 -22.59 12.41
C LEU A 131 11.03 -23.45 12.77
N SER A 132 10.55 -24.25 11.81
CA SER A 132 9.52 -25.29 12.00
C SER A 132 10.15 -26.66 12.15
#